data_AF-A0A8H6FQL3-F1
#
_entry.id   AF-A0A8H6FQL3-F1
#
_cell.length_a   1.000
_cell.length_b   1.000
_cell.length_c   1.000
_cell.angle_alpha   90.00
_cell.angle_beta   90.00
_cell.angle_gamma   90.00
#
_symmetry.space_group_name_H-M   'P 1'
#
loop_
_entity.id
_entity.type
_entity.pdbx_description
1 polymer ?
#
loop_
_entity_poly.entity_id
_entity_poly.type
_entity_poly.pdbx_seq_one_letter_code
_entity_poly.pdbx_strand_id
1 'polypeptide(L)'
;MVAPVRKKGRWLVLVSFLSTLYLLSRKSTPPERHLLSHSLLTSAQWHESDVENAVGSKTGEVEVHIPDNMMQNWEKGSRIRQASIMIGDQHMPIFEPCMETRLDHGRRWGYPTHILKHDLSGKAGWIRLVLEKSLHVLSLLVSEMTKVSHERADWIVWFDADTIIINNNIPWTMFLPREDSFPDIHFIAGRDWNGLNYGVFFVRVSEWSIKFLTQVATFPQSRPDVDTSEDIDIDAMWWVLDQPENQDHVAYQPRSWYNGYDLGDQGISEIYEGDMQVHLVGVDSEPRKEAAVHWWLSKIEKSPQTMHMPLAASGYPEKVQMFWEVLKTAKELLQQSQKRAYKLRLSSNEVKVAEEELQNFIRFAAFDIEGMINAMVTLQRAYDDTEIQIAEDHQTSMAAAIALSDAHLTS
;
A
#
# COMPACT_ATOMS: atom_id res chain seq x y z
N MET A 1 -59.57 -1.38 29.46
CA MET A 1 -58.41 -1.39 30.37
C MET A 1 -57.46 -2.49 29.91
N VAL A 2 -56.25 -2.12 29.47
CA VAL A 2 -54.91 -2.70 29.76
C VAL A 2 -54.82 -4.24 29.86
N ALA A 3 -53.99 -5.01 29.14
CA ALA A 3 -52.82 -4.79 28.27
C ALA A 3 -52.50 -6.07 27.45
N PRO A 4 -51.62 -6.00 26.42
CA PRO A 4 -50.84 -7.16 25.98
C PRO A 4 -49.30 -6.93 26.04
N VAL A 5 -48.62 -7.98 26.54
CA VAL A 5 -47.36 -8.59 26.10
C VAL A 5 -46.27 -7.68 25.50
N ARG A 6 -45.15 -7.56 26.26
CA ARG A 6 -43.87 -6.96 25.84
C ARG A 6 -43.23 -7.72 24.66
N LYS A 7 -42.98 -7.02 23.54
CA LYS A 7 -42.09 -7.45 22.46
C LYS A 7 -40.64 -7.02 22.72
N LYS A 8 -39.72 -7.87 22.26
CA LYS A 8 -38.26 -7.73 22.26
C LYS A 8 -37.80 -6.43 21.58
N GLY A 9 -36.84 -5.75 22.20
CA GLY A 9 -36.18 -4.55 21.69
C GLY A 9 -35.20 -4.85 20.56
N ARG A 10 -35.18 -3.93 19.59
CA ARG A 10 -34.21 -3.81 18.49
C ARG A 10 -32.87 -3.32 19.08
N TRP A 11 -31.78 -3.98 18.69
CA TRP A 11 -30.45 -3.37 18.70
C TRP A 11 -30.30 -2.57 17.39
N LEU A 12 -30.15 -1.26 17.48
CA LEU A 12 -29.66 -0.43 16.38
C LEU A 12 -28.15 -0.59 16.34
N VAL A 13 -27.61 -1.06 15.21
CA VAL A 13 -26.18 -1.09 14.91
C VAL A 13 -25.73 0.33 14.62
N LEU A 14 -24.80 0.82 15.43
CA LEU A 14 -24.22 2.16 15.38
C LEU A 14 -22.77 2.00 14.92
N VAL A 15 -22.57 1.59 13.66
CA VAL A 15 -21.25 1.48 13.02
C VAL A 15 -21.42 1.90 11.56
N SER A 16 -21.22 3.19 11.26
CA SER A 16 -20.96 3.70 9.89
C SER A 16 -20.66 5.20 9.83
N PHE A 17 -20.70 5.96 10.93
CA PHE A 17 -20.60 7.43 10.85
C PHE A 17 -19.17 8.00 10.77
N LEU A 18 -18.14 7.24 11.14
CA LEU A 18 -16.76 7.77 11.18
C LEU A 18 -16.07 7.75 9.80
N SER A 19 -16.37 6.78 8.94
CA SER A 19 -15.73 6.65 7.61
C SER A 19 -16.25 7.70 6.61
N THR A 20 -17.54 8.01 6.65
CA THR A 20 -18.18 8.98 5.74
C THR A 20 -17.77 10.42 6.05
N LEU A 21 -17.55 10.77 7.33
CA LEU A 21 -17.06 12.10 7.73
C LEU A 21 -15.59 12.33 7.31
N TYR A 22 -14.79 11.27 7.21
CA TYR A 22 -13.39 11.35 6.76
C TYR A 22 -13.27 11.60 5.25
N LEU A 23 -14.08 10.94 4.43
CA LEU A 23 -14.09 11.13 2.97
C LEU A 23 -14.58 12.53 2.55
N LEU A 24 -15.42 13.17 3.36
CA LEU A 24 -15.95 14.50 3.07
C LEU A 24 -15.01 15.67 3.45
N SER A 25 -13.99 15.47 4.30
CA SER A 25 -13.14 16.58 4.78
C SER A 25 -11.94 16.91 3.90
N ARG A 26 -11.66 16.15 2.83
CA ARG A 26 -10.42 16.28 2.02
C ARG A 26 -10.53 16.99 0.67
N LYS A 27 -11.65 17.66 0.38
CA LYS A 27 -11.63 18.68 -0.69
C LYS A 27 -10.87 19.90 -0.14
N SER A 28 -9.58 19.98 -0.50
CA SER A 28 -8.69 21.16 -0.44
C SER A 28 -8.15 21.67 0.90
N THR A 29 -7.32 20.90 1.62
CA THR A 29 -6.14 21.37 2.41
C THR A 29 -5.43 20.20 3.11
N PRO A 30 -4.08 20.19 3.25
CA PRO A 30 -3.40 19.22 4.10
C PRO A 30 -3.74 19.46 5.59
N PRO A 31 -3.84 18.42 6.43
CA PRO A 31 -4.20 18.57 7.83
C PRO A 31 -3.05 19.21 8.62
N GLU A 32 -3.35 20.30 9.35
CA GLU A 32 -2.47 20.82 10.41
C GLU A 32 -2.22 19.71 11.44
N ARG A 33 -0.99 19.17 11.46
CA ARG A 33 -0.51 18.33 12.56
C ARG A 33 0.12 19.24 13.61
N HIS A 34 -0.45 19.26 14.81
CA HIS A 34 0.16 19.91 15.96
C HIS A 34 1.47 19.18 16.33
N LEU A 35 2.59 19.86 16.08
CA LEU A 35 3.95 19.48 16.46
C LEU A 35 4.13 19.55 17.99
N LEU A 36 4.58 18.45 18.60
CA LEU A 36 5.27 18.50 19.88
C LEU A 36 6.77 18.68 19.59
N SER A 37 7.21 19.94 19.64
CA SER A 37 8.61 20.34 19.58
C SER A 37 9.40 19.77 20.76
N HIS A 38 10.62 19.26 20.56
CA HIS A 38 11.70 19.49 21.54
C HIS A 38 13.08 19.51 20.89
N SER A 39 13.69 20.69 20.98
CA SER A 39 15.11 20.99 20.82
C SER A 39 16.00 20.18 21.77
N LEU A 40 17.18 19.76 21.30
CA LEU A 40 18.49 20.09 21.90
C LEU A 40 19.62 19.35 21.15
N LEU A 41 20.36 20.11 20.33
CA LEU A 41 21.67 19.73 19.80
C LEU A 41 22.76 20.26 20.74
N THR A 42 23.72 19.42 21.12
CA THR A 42 25.10 19.85 21.39
C THR A 42 26.10 18.75 21.05
N SER A 43 26.84 19.01 19.96
CA SER A 43 28.27 18.75 19.72
C SER A 43 28.89 17.38 20.04
N ALA A 44 29.41 16.72 19.01
CA ALA A 44 30.68 16.01 19.08
C ALA A 44 31.43 16.13 17.74
N GLN A 45 32.60 16.75 17.78
CA GLN A 45 33.58 16.83 16.69
C GLN A 45 34.27 15.47 16.52
N TRP A 46 34.42 15.00 15.29
CA TRP A 46 35.27 13.87 14.94
C TRP A 46 36.35 14.31 13.95
N HIS A 47 37.59 13.91 14.26
CA HIS A 47 38.83 14.34 13.61
C HIS A 47 39.12 13.57 12.32
N GLU A 48 39.73 14.28 11.36
CA GLU A 48 40.33 13.78 10.12
C GLU A 48 41.53 12.85 10.41
N SER A 49 41.37 11.52 10.26
CA SER A 49 42.52 10.64 9.96
C SER A 49 42.23 9.24 9.42
N ASP A 50 40.99 8.74 9.39
CA ASP A 50 40.78 7.28 9.22
C ASP A 50 40.29 6.83 7.83
N VAL A 51 40.48 7.64 6.78
CA VAL A 51 40.07 7.28 5.41
C VAL A 51 41.19 7.51 4.39
N GLU A 52 42.33 6.85 4.60
CA GLU A 52 43.31 6.60 3.53
C GLU A 52 43.55 5.10 3.41
N ASN A 53 42.74 4.44 2.59
CA ASN A 53 43.14 3.34 1.68
C ASN A 53 41.93 2.86 0.87
N ALA A 54 41.44 3.75 0.00
CA ALA A 54 40.81 3.31 -1.24
C ALA A 54 41.92 3.11 -2.28
N VAL A 55 41.90 2.02 -3.04
CA VAL A 55 41.91 1.99 -4.52
C VAL A 55 41.94 0.52 -4.96
N GLY A 56 40.91 0.07 -5.68
CA GLY A 56 40.87 -1.31 -6.19
C GLY A 56 39.73 -1.74 -7.10
N SER A 57 39.03 -0.83 -7.79
CA SER A 57 38.05 -1.11 -8.86
C SER A 57 36.69 -1.76 -8.49
N LYS A 58 35.67 -1.35 -9.25
CA LYS A 58 34.35 -1.98 -9.51
C LYS A 58 33.19 -1.49 -8.65
N THR A 59 32.14 -1.08 -9.38
CA THR A 59 30.78 -0.74 -8.95
C THR A 59 30.33 -1.62 -7.77
N GLY A 60 30.17 -1.02 -6.60
CA GLY A 60 29.86 -1.70 -5.34
C GLY A 60 28.40 -2.12 -5.17
N GLU A 61 27.81 -2.74 -6.19
CA GLU A 61 26.57 -3.51 -6.03
C GLU A 61 26.96 -4.94 -5.63
N VAL A 62 26.45 -5.42 -4.50
CA VAL A 62 26.54 -6.84 -4.15
C VAL A 62 25.32 -7.52 -4.75
N GLU A 63 25.39 -7.93 -6.01
CA GLU A 63 24.41 -8.85 -6.57
C GLU A 63 24.75 -10.26 -6.06
N VAL A 64 23.93 -10.80 -5.16
CA VAL A 64 24.10 -12.17 -4.68
C VAL A 64 23.68 -13.13 -5.80
N HIS A 65 24.65 -13.88 -6.34
CA HIS A 65 24.45 -14.84 -7.44
C HIS A 65 23.46 -15.96 -7.06
N ILE A 66 22.44 -16.17 -7.89
CA ILE A 66 21.39 -17.19 -7.69
C ILE A 66 21.76 -18.48 -8.44
N PRO A 67 21.72 -19.67 -7.80
CA PRO A 67 21.98 -20.94 -8.47
C PRO A 67 20.90 -21.33 -9.51
N ASP A 68 21.31 -21.99 -10.60
CA ASP A 68 20.47 -22.37 -11.76
C ASP A 68 19.18 -23.16 -11.41
N ASN A 69 19.16 -23.90 -10.30
CA ASN A 69 17.99 -24.67 -9.87
C ASN A 69 16.83 -23.81 -9.33
N MET A 70 17.05 -22.52 -9.09
CA MET A 70 16.02 -21.58 -8.61
C MET A 70 15.21 -20.91 -9.73
N MET A 71 15.65 -21.04 -10.99
CA MET A 71 14.89 -20.58 -12.17
C MET A 71 13.56 -21.35 -12.35
N GLN A 72 13.37 -22.50 -11.70
CA GLN A 72 12.10 -23.24 -11.76
C GLN A 72 10.94 -22.58 -11.00
N ASN A 73 11.20 -21.72 -10.01
CA ASN A 73 10.16 -20.93 -9.34
C ASN A 73 9.68 -19.73 -10.18
N TRP A 74 10.51 -19.29 -11.14
CA TRP A 74 10.25 -18.20 -12.09
C TRP A 74 9.13 -18.54 -13.09
N GLU A 75 8.89 -19.84 -13.34
CA GLU A 75 7.88 -20.28 -14.32
C GLU A 75 6.43 -20.25 -13.78
N LYS A 76 6.22 -19.97 -12.48
CA LYS A 76 4.88 -20.01 -11.85
C LYS A 76 4.47 -18.76 -11.07
N GLY A 77 5.31 -17.73 -10.98
CA GLY A 77 5.01 -16.50 -10.23
C GLY A 77 5.80 -15.30 -10.72
N SER A 78 5.44 -14.10 -10.23
CA SER A 78 6.12 -12.87 -10.60
C SER A 78 7.59 -12.87 -10.17
N ARG A 79 8.43 -12.30 -11.02
CA ARG A 79 9.84 -12.08 -10.73
C ARG A 79 10.05 -10.84 -9.90
N ILE A 80 10.79 -11.00 -8.82
CA ILE A 80 10.94 -9.97 -7.82
C ILE A 80 12.40 -9.69 -7.60
N ARG A 81 12.74 -8.40 -7.62
CA ARG A 81 13.96 -7.88 -7.01
C ARG A 81 13.62 -7.18 -5.72
N GLN A 82 14.56 -7.22 -4.79
CA GLN A 82 14.50 -6.49 -3.55
C GLN A 82 15.43 -5.28 -3.62
N ALA A 83 15.04 -4.18 -3.00
CA ALA A 83 15.81 -2.95 -2.93
C ALA A 83 15.77 -2.39 -1.50
N SER A 84 16.90 -1.91 -1.03
CA SER A 84 17.02 -1.21 0.24
C SER A 84 18.22 -0.28 0.21
N ILE A 85 18.44 0.42 1.30
CA ILE A 85 19.55 1.35 1.47
C ILE A 85 20.15 1.16 2.86
N MET A 86 21.47 1.24 2.91
CA MET A 86 22.25 1.37 4.14
C MET A 86 23.27 2.46 3.84
N ILE A 87 22.92 3.72 4.11
CA ILE A 87 23.84 4.86 3.98
C ILE A 87 23.82 5.70 5.25
N GLY A 88 24.92 6.41 5.54
CA GLY A 88 25.01 7.25 6.73
C GLY A 88 24.65 6.49 8.01
N ASP A 89 23.70 7.01 8.79
CA ASP A 89 23.22 6.43 10.05
C ASP A 89 22.58 5.04 9.88
N GLN A 90 22.24 4.62 8.66
CA GLN A 90 21.77 3.25 8.38
C GLN A 90 22.91 2.23 8.20
N HIS A 91 24.17 2.67 8.12
CA HIS A 91 25.34 1.79 8.27
C HIS A 91 25.62 1.43 9.72
N MET A 92 24.78 1.88 10.67
CA MET A 92 24.94 1.48 12.05
C MET A 92 24.87 -0.05 12.19
N PRO A 93 25.75 -0.66 13.02
CA PRO A 93 25.78 -2.11 13.23
C PRO A 93 24.43 -2.73 13.61
N ILE A 94 23.56 -1.94 14.23
CA ILE A 94 22.19 -2.33 14.59
C ILE A 94 21.33 -2.82 13.42
N PHE A 95 21.55 -2.31 12.21
CA PHE A 95 20.75 -2.68 11.03
C PHE A 95 21.30 -3.89 10.28
N GLU A 96 22.54 -4.30 10.55
CA GLU A 96 23.12 -5.48 9.90
C GLU A 96 22.30 -6.75 10.19
N PRO A 97 21.90 -7.06 11.44
CA PRO A 97 21.04 -8.21 11.72
C PRO A 97 19.66 -8.11 11.04
N CYS A 98 19.07 -6.91 10.97
CA CYS A 98 17.82 -6.69 10.23
C CYS A 98 18.00 -7.06 8.76
N MET A 99 19.08 -6.57 8.15
CA MET A 99 19.42 -6.84 6.75
C MET A 99 19.74 -8.31 6.50
N GLU A 100 20.39 -9.01 7.43
CA GLU A 100 20.61 -10.45 7.33
C GLU A 100 19.30 -11.21 7.20
N THR A 101 18.27 -10.88 7.99
CA THR A 101 16.95 -11.53 7.84
C THR A 101 16.34 -11.32 6.44
N ARG A 102 16.62 -10.16 5.81
CA ARG A 102 16.17 -9.84 4.45
C ARG A 102 16.92 -10.62 3.40
N LEU A 103 18.24 -10.71 3.53
CA LEU A 103 19.09 -11.50 2.64
C LEU A 103 18.76 -12.99 2.72
N ASP A 104 18.46 -13.51 3.92
CA ASP A 104 18.01 -14.89 4.13
C ASP A 104 16.68 -15.17 3.44
N HIS A 105 15.75 -14.22 3.50
CA HIS A 105 14.48 -14.30 2.77
C HIS A 105 14.67 -14.24 1.25
N GLY A 106 15.50 -13.32 0.77
CA GLY A 106 15.85 -13.22 -0.64
C GLY A 106 16.47 -14.51 -1.17
N ARG A 107 17.47 -15.06 -0.46
CA ARG A 107 18.10 -16.35 -0.81
C ARG A 107 17.12 -17.51 -0.83
N ARG A 108 16.18 -17.54 0.11
CA ARG A 108 15.20 -18.63 0.19
C ARG A 108 14.26 -18.66 -1.01
N TRP A 109 13.81 -17.50 -1.45
CA TRP A 109 12.79 -17.37 -2.48
C TRP A 109 13.34 -17.01 -3.87
N GLY A 110 14.66 -16.81 -3.98
CA GLY A 110 15.32 -16.45 -5.23
C GLY A 110 15.08 -15.00 -5.63
N TYR A 111 14.99 -14.08 -4.67
CA TYR A 111 14.86 -12.64 -4.93
C TYR A 111 16.24 -11.97 -4.84
N PRO A 112 16.83 -11.50 -5.96
CA PRO A 112 18.05 -10.71 -5.90
C PRO A 112 17.82 -9.46 -5.05
N THR A 113 18.67 -9.24 -4.05
CA THR A 113 18.59 -8.09 -3.14
C THR A 113 19.67 -7.06 -3.47
N HIS A 114 19.25 -5.83 -3.75
CA HIS A 114 20.11 -4.69 -4.03
C HIS A 114 20.12 -3.75 -2.82
N ILE A 115 21.30 -3.44 -2.31
CA ILE A 115 21.49 -2.56 -1.15
C ILE A 115 22.38 -1.41 -1.58
N LEU A 116 21.82 -0.20 -1.62
CA LEU A 116 22.60 1.01 -1.86
C LEU A 116 23.44 1.33 -0.62
N LYS A 117 24.77 1.38 -0.78
CA LYS A 117 25.74 1.59 0.31
C LYS A 117 26.47 2.94 0.26
N HIS A 118 26.18 3.76 -0.75
CA HIS A 118 26.82 5.06 -0.96
C HIS A 118 25.78 6.11 -1.34
N ASP A 119 26.12 7.38 -1.12
CA ASP A 119 25.28 8.54 -1.42
C ASP A 119 25.26 8.81 -2.95
N LEU A 120 24.08 8.94 -3.56
CA LEU A 120 23.90 9.28 -4.98
C LEU A 120 23.73 10.78 -5.21
N SER A 121 23.09 11.49 -4.28
CA SER A 121 22.64 12.87 -4.43
C SER A 121 23.65 13.88 -3.92
N GLY A 122 24.54 13.48 -3.00
CA GLY A 122 25.45 14.37 -2.30
C GLY A 122 24.73 15.42 -1.44
N LYS A 123 23.45 15.18 -1.12
CA LYS A 123 22.62 16.06 -0.28
C LYS A 123 22.77 15.66 1.20
N ALA A 124 22.36 16.55 2.10
CA ALA A 124 22.37 16.29 3.54
C ALA A 124 20.95 16.27 4.11
N GLY A 125 20.79 15.65 5.28
CA GLY A 125 19.52 15.58 6.01
C GLY A 125 18.48 14.65 5.36
N TRP A 126 17.22 14.81 5.76
CA TRP A 126 16.10 13.95 5.34
C TRP A 126 15.89 13.95 3.82
N ILE A 127 16.11 15.11 3.16
CA ILE A 127 16.09 15.26 1.70
C ILE A 127 17.04 14.27 1.01
N ARG A 128 18.17 13.92 1.63
CA ARG A 128 19.06 12.87 1.11
C ARG A 128 18.29 11.56 1.04
N LEU A 129 17.84 11.01 2.17
CA LEU A 129 17.21 9.68 2.24
C LEU A 129 16.05 9.52 1.24
N VAL A 130 15.25 10.57 1.09
CA VAL A 130 14.13 10.66 0.13
C VAL A 130 14.59 10.51 -1.32
N LEU A 131 15.60 11.29 -1.69
CA LEU A 131 16.18 11.25 -3.02
C LEU A 131 16.87 9.92 -3.25
N GLU A 132 17.59 9.38 -2.28
CA GLU A 132 18.31 8.12 -2.42
C GLU A 132 17.38 6.93 -2.63
N LYS A 133 16.31 6.81 -1.82
CA LYS A 133 15.28 5.77 -1.99
C LYS A 133 14.69 5.82 -3.40
N SER A 134 14.23 7.00 -3.81
CA SER A 134 13.56 7.20 -5.10
C SER A 134 14.52 6.98 -6.28
N LEU A 135 15.73 7.53 -6.21
CA LEU A 135 16.76 7.42 -7.25
C LEU A 135 17.30 5.99 -7.35
N HIS A 136 17.48 5.29 -6.23
CA HIS A 136 17.94 3.91 -6.24
C HIS A 136 16.92 3.01 -6.93
N VAL A 137 15.65 3.07 -6.53
CA VAL A 137 14.59 2.26 -7.17
C VAL A 137 14.43 2.67 -8.64
N LEU A 138 14.51 3.95 -8.97
CA LEU A 138 14.49 4.42 -10.36
C LEU A 138 15.64 3.85 -11.18
N SER A 139 16.86 3.79 -10.63
CA SER A 139 18.02 3.20 -11.32
C SER A 139 17.82 1.72 -11.62
N LEU A 140 17.24 0.97 -10.67
CA LEU A 140 16.90 -0.43 -10.85
C LEU A 140 15.80 -0.61 -11.90
N LEU A 141 14.75 0.21 -11.89
CA LEU A 141 13.70 0.19 -12.92
C LEU A 141 14.28 0.40 -14.32
N VAL A 142 15.16 1.40 -14.49
CA VAL A 142 15.80 1.68 -15.78
C VAL A 142 16.65 0.48 -16.21
N SER A 143 17.47 -0.07 -15.31
CA SER A 143 18.27 -1.27 -15.56
C SER A 143 17.41 -2.46 -16.01
N GLU A 144 16.32 -2.76 -15.31
CA GLU A 144 15.40 -3.83 -15.68
C GLU A 144 14.68 -3.58 -17.01
N MET A 145 14.31 -2.34 -17.31
CA MET A 145 13.68 -1.97 -18.58
C MET A 145 14.62 -2.11 -19.79
N THR A 146 15.94 -2.16 -19.59
CA THR A 146 16.91 -2.47 -20.67
C THR A 146 17.02 -3.96 -20.99
N LYS A 147 16.55 -4.84 -20.08
CA LYS A 147 16.59 -6.30 -20.25
C LYS A 147 15.46 -6.78 -21.16
N VAL A 148 15.67 -7.93 -21.79
CA VAL A 148 14.64 -8.66 -22.54
C VAL A 148 13.58 -9.22 -21.58
N SER A 149 12.35 -9.39 -22.07
CA SER A 149 11.17 -9.66 -21.23
C SER A 149 11.27 -10.90 -20.32
N HIS A 150 12.05 -11.91 -20.69
CA HIS A 150 12.20 -13.14 -19.90
C HIS A 150 13.29 -13.05 -18.82
N GLU A 151 14.19 -12.07 -18.89
CA GLU A 151 15.24 -11.80 -17.89
C GLU A 151 14.86 -10.65 -16.94
N ARG A 152 13.84 -9.87 -17.32
CA ARG A 152 13.35 -8.70 -16.60
C ARG A 152 12.54 -9.13 -15.36
N ALA A 153 12.81 -8.48 -14.23
CA ALA A 153 11.96 -8.56 -13.06
C ALA A 153 10.58 -7.95 -13.34
N ASP A 154 9.52 -8.53 -12.80
CA ASP A 154 8.17 -7.95 -12.96
C ASP A 154 7.92 -6.88 -11.90
N TRP A 155 8.50 -7.05 -10.71
CA TRP A 155 8.35 -6.16 -9.56
C TRP A 155 9.68 -5.92 -8.85
N ILE A 156 9.79 -4.73 -8.27
CA ILE A 156 10.81 -4.39 -7.28
C ILE A 156 10.09 -4.16 -5.96
N VAL A 157 10.58 -4.77 -4.88
CA VAL A 157 10.11 -4.59 -3.52
C VAL A 157 11.12 -3.75 -2.77
N TRP A 158 10.69 -2.56 -2.34
CA TRP A 158 11.45 -1.75 -1.40
C TRP A 158 11.21 -2.21 0.03
N PHE A 159 12.24 -2.15 0.87
CA PHE A 159 12.08 -2.17 2.32
C PHE A 159 13.10 -1.26 3.02
N ASP A 160 12.68 -0.67 4.15
CA ASP A 160 13.56 0.11 5.03
C ASP A 160 14.49 -0.80 5.85
N ALA A 161 15.66 -0.29 6.21
CA ALA A 161 16.71 -1.06 6.89
C ALA A 161 16.33 -1.53 8.30
N ASP A 162 15.33 -0.89 8.93
CA ASP A 162 14.84 -1.17 10.29
C ASP A 162 13.63 -2.11 10.31
N THR A 163 13.60 -3.03 9.35
CA THR A 163 12.58 -4.06 9.22
C THR A 163 13.18 -5.46 9.39
N ILE A 164 12.46 -6.34 10.06
CA ILE A 164 12.93 -7.70 10.39
C ILE A 164 11.95 -8.72 9.83
N ILE A 165 12.43 -9.67 9.02
CA ILE A 165 11.62 -10.84 8.61
C ILE A 165 11.43 -11.76 9.81
N ILE A 166 10.17 -12.01 10.16
CA ILE A 166 9.77 -12.94 11.22
C ILE A 166 9.49 -14.31 10.61
N ASN A 167 8.54 -14.37 9.68
CA ASN A 167 8.16 -15.62 9.04
C ASN A 167 8.75 -15.72 7.63
N ASN A 168 9.92 -16.35 7.54
CA ASN A 168 10.59 -16.58 6.27
C ASN A 168 9.81 -17.52 5.30
N ASN A 169 8.71 -18.18 5.71
CA ASN A 169 7.91 -19.03 4.82
C ASN A 169 6.91 -18.25 3.95
N ILE A 170 6.81 -16.93 4.11
CA ILE A 170 5.87 -16.11 3.35
C ILE A 170 6.61 -15.42 2.18
N PRO A 171 6.34 -15.78 0.92
CA PRO A 171 6.98 -15.15 -0.23
C PRO A 171 6.37 -13.78 -0.55
N TRP A 172 7.15 -12.87 -1.16
CA TRP A 172 6.63 -11.59 -1.65
C TRP A 172 5.54 -11.75 -2.72
N THR A 173 5.65 -12.78 -3.57
CA THR A 173 4.64 -13.11 -4.58
C THR A 173 3.26 -13.36 -3.99
N MET A 174 3.15 -13.66 -2.67
CA MET A 174 1.87 -13.80 -1.99
C MET A 174 1.04 -12.51 -2.05
N PHE A 175 1.68 -11.34 -2.00
CA PHE A 175 1.00 -10.03 -1.92
C PHE A 175 0.70 -9.42 -3.28
N LEU A 176 1.28 -9.95 -4.35
CA LEU A 176 1.10 -9.44 -5.70
C LEU A 176 -0.22 -9.93 -6.31
N PRO A 177 -0.80 -9.19 -7.27
CA PRO A 177 -1.91 -9.71 -8.05
C PRO A 177 -1.48 -10.99 -8.77
N ARG A 178 -2.32 -12.02 -8.72
CA ARG A 178 -2.08 -13.25 -9.49
C ARG A 178 -2.39 -13.00 -10.96
N GLU A 179 -1.55 -13.51 -11.86
CA GLU A 179 -1.76 -13.41 -13.32
C GLU A 179 -1.82 -11.94 -13.81
N ASP A 180 -2.22 -11.72 -15.07
CA ASP A 180 -2.50 -10.40 -15.63
C ASP A 180 -3.88 -9.85 -15.18
N SER A 181 -4.35 -10.21 -13.98
CA SER A 181 -5.70 -9.84 -13.50
C SER A 181 -5.84 -8.34 -13.19
N PHE A 182 -4.72 -7.68 -12.89
CA PHE A 182 -4.64 -6.25 -12.63
C PHE A 182 -3.46 -5.65 -13.42
N PRO A 183 -3.56 -5.55 -14.76
CA PRO A 183 -2.44 -5.08 -15.58
C PRO A 183 -2.12 -3.61 -15.29
N ASP A 184 -3.12 -2.84 -14.87
CA ASP A 184 -3.00 -1.41 -14.59
C ASP A 184 -2.43 -1.10 -13.20
N ILE A 185 -2.27 -2.10 -12.31
CA ILE A 185 -1.69 -1.85 -10.98
C ILE A 185 -0.17 -1.92 -11.06
N HIS A 186 0.46 -0.76 -10.85
CA HIS A 186 1.90 -0.57 -10.93
C HIS A 186 2.56 -0.25 -9.58
N PHE A 187 1.77 0.14 -8.57
CA PHE A 187 2.27 0.42 -7.22
C PHE A 187 1.38 -0.24 -6.17
N ILE A 188 1.99 -0.88 -5.18
CA ILE A 188 1.29 -1.49 -4.04
C ILE A 188 1.99 -1.04 -2.76
N ALA A 189 1.23 -0.52 -1.80
CA ALA A 189 1.77 -0.11 -0.51
C ALA A 189 0.78 -0.35 0.62
N GLY A 190 1.32 -0.37 1.84
CA GLY A 190 0.51 -0.35 3.04
C GLY A 190 -0.12 1.03 3.22
N ARG A 191 -1.40 1.06 3.58
CA ARG A 191 -2.09 2.29 3.98
C ARG A 191 -3.02 2.01 5.15
N ASP A 192 -3.18 3.00 6.00
CA ASP A 192 -4.18 3.00 7.07
C ASP A 192 -4.79 4.40 7.26
N TRP A 193 -5.47 4.62 8.38
CA TRP A 193 -6.08 5.90 8.74
C TRP A 193 -5.06 7.04 8.93
N ASN A 194 -3.78 6.73 9.17
CA ASN A 194 -2.69 7.70 9.34
C ASN A 194 -2.03 8.08 8.01
N GLY A 195 -2.32 7.36 6.91
CA GLY A 195 -1.84 7.69 5.57
C GLY A 195 -1.04 6.57 4.91
N LEU A 196 -0.30 6.95 3.87
CA LEU A 196 0.59 6.05 3.14
C LEU A 196 1.73 5.59 4.05
N ASN A 197 2.04 4.30 4.01
CA ASN A 197 3.30 3.79 4.52
C ASN A 197 4.18 3.31 3.36
N TYR A 198 5.38 3.88 3.31
CA TYR A 198 6.38 3.71 2.25
C TYR A 198 7.65 2.99 2.74
N GLY A 199 7.64 2.43 3.95
CA GLY A 199 8.75 1.63 4.47
C GLY A 199 8.82 0.23 3.88
N VAL A 200 7.73 -0.24 3.28
CA VAL A 200 7.69 -1.41 2.39
C VAL A 200 6.65 -1.15 1.32
N PHE A 201 7.06 -1.23 0.04
CA PHE A 201 6.16 -1.09 -1.10
C PHE A 201 6.67 -1.92 -2.28
N PHE A 202 5.76 -2.16 -3.23
CA PHE A 202 6.03 -2.88 -4.47
C PHE A 202 5.83 -1.92 -5.64
N VAL A 203 6.78 -1.91 -6.58
CA VAL A 203 6.68 -1.15 -7.82
C VAL A 203 6.90 -2.08 -9.01
N ARG A 204 5.95 -2.09 -9.95
CA ARG A 204 6.04 -2.90 -11.17
C ARG A 204 7.12 -2.33 -12.08
N VAL A 205 7.91 -3.18 -12.73
CA VAL A 205 8.84 -2.73 -13.77
C VAL A 205 8.04 -2.32 -15.01
N SER A 206 7.87 -1.00 -15.19
CA SER A 206 7.04 -0.44 -16.25
C SER A 206 7.37 1.03 -16.52
N GLU A 207 6.94 1.55 -17.66
CA GLU A 207 7.08 2.97 -18.01
C GLU A 207 6.33 3.88 -17.03
N TRP A 208 5.16 3.43 -16.54
CA TRP A 208 4.40 4.16 -15.52
C TRP A 208 5.25 4.40 -14.27
N SER A 209 5.92 3.36 -13.79
CA SER A 209 6.75 3.44 -12.58
C SER A 209 7.96 4.34 -12.73
N ILE A 210 8.58 4.36 -13.92
CA ILE A 210 9.67 5.30 -14.24
C ILE A 210 9.15 6.74 -14.18
N LYS A 211 8.01 7.02 -14.82
CA LYS A 211 7.39 8.35 -14.80
C LYS A 211 7.04 8.77 -13.37
N PHE A 212 6.42 7.88 -12.60
CA PHE A 212 6.06 8.07 -11.21
C PHE A 212 7.29 8.44 -10.35
N LEU A 213 8.33 7.60 -10.31
CA LEU A 213 9.51 7.88 -9.48
C LEU A 213 10.34 9.06 -9.98
N THR A 214 10.30 9.38 -11.27
CA THR A 214 10.90 10.61 -11.79
C THR A 214 10.19 11.85 -11.23
N GLN A 215 8.86 11.84 -11.17
CA GLN A 215 8.09 12.94 -10.58
C GLN A 215 8.38 13.07 -9.08
N VAL A 216 8.45 11.95 -8.35
CA VAL A 216 8.81 11.94 -6.92
C VAL A 216 10.22 12.49 -6.70
N ALA A 217 11.21 12.00 -7.44
CA ALA A 217 12.61 12.43 -7.29
C ALA A 217 12.86 13.90 -7.66
N THR A 218 12.00 14.48 -8.50
CA THR A 218 12.06 15.90 -8.91
C THR A 218 11.08 16.80 -8.15
N PHE A 219 10.33 16.23 -7.20
CA PHE A 219 9.33 16.96 -6.42
C PHE A 219 9.91 18.16 -5.66
N PRO A 220 11.03 18.03 -4.92
CA PRO A 220 11.59 19.16 -4.17
C PRO A 220 11.96 20.36 -5.04
N GLN A 221 12.37 20.13 -6.29
CA GLN A 221 12.74 21.17 -7.25
C GLN A 221 11.54 21.76 -7.98
N SER A 222 10.54 20.93 -8.30
CA SER A 222 9.35 21.34 -9.04
C SER A 222 8.28 22.00 -8.18
N ARG A 223 8.31 21.76 -6.87
CA ARG A 223 7.35 22.27 -5.88
C ARG A 223 8.06 22.89 -4.67
N PRO A 224 8.93 23.90 -4.85
CA PRO A 224 9.63 24.54 -3.73
C PRO A 224 8.70 25.35 -2.81
N ASP A 225 7.45 25.54 -3.23
CA ASP A 225 6.38 26.25 -2.51
C ASP A 225 5.58 25.36 -1.55
N VAL A 226 5.76 24.04 -1.61
CA VAL A 226 5.18 23.12 -0.64
C VAL A 226 6.06 23.17 0.60
N ASP A 227 5.47 23.52 1.75
CA ASP A 227 6.17 23.43 3.04
C ASP A 227 6.41 21.95 3.32
N THR A 228 7.61 21.48 3.02
CA THR A 228 7.96 20.08 3.16
C THR A 228 8.24 19.83 4.63
N SER A 229 7.44 18.95 5.23
CA SER A 229 7.65 18.48 6.58
C SER A 229 8.99 17.73 6.72
N GLU A 230 9.29 17.23 7.93
CA GLU A 230 10.42 16.30 8.14
C GLU A 230 10.29 15.02 7.28
N ASP A 231 9.09 14.73 6.73
CA ASP A 231 8.73 13.56 5.94
C ASP A 231 8.50 13.88 4.44
N ILE A 232 9.42 14.63 3.82
CA ILE A 232 9.31 15.07 2.42
C ILE A 232 9.13 13.92 1.41
N ASP A 233 9.52 12.69 1.74
CA ASP A 233 9.35 11.50 0.89
C ASP A 233 7.91 11.03 0.87
N ILE A 234 7.29 10.94 2.05
CA ILE A 234 5.86 10.64 2.20
C ILE A 234 5.07 11.68 1.44
N ASP A 235 5.39 12.96 1.66
CA ASP A 235 4.66 14.07 1.06
C ASP A 235 4.79 14.06 -0.47
N ALA A 236 6.01 13.87 -1.00
CA ALA A 236 6.25 13.79 -2.44
C ALA A 236 5.54 12.59 -3.09
N MET A 237 5.71 11.38 -2.52
CA MET A 237 5.06 10.18 -3.04
C MET A 237 3.54 10.31 -2.98
N TRP A 238 3.01 10.75 -1.84
CA TRP A 238 1.58 10.94 -1.64
C TRP A 238 1.01 11.94 -2.64
N TRP A 239 1.67 13.10 -2.81
CA TRP A 239 1.22 14.12 -3.74
C TRP A 239 1.14 13.62 -5.18
N VAL A 240 2.14 12.85 -5.62
CA VAL A 240 2.16 12.29 -6.97
C VAL A 240 1.11 11.18 -7.11
N LEU A 241 0.97 10.28 -6.14
CA LEU A 241 -0.03 9.20 -6.17
C LEU A 241 -1.47 9.75 -6.14
N ASP A 242 -1.70 10.89 -5.51
CA ASP A 242 -3.02 11.53 -5.40
C ASP A 242 -3.44 12.25 -6.70
N GLN A 243 -2.55 12.39 -7.69
CA GLN A 243 -2.93 12.95 -9.00
C GLN A 243 -3.91 12.02 -9.72
N PRO A 244 -5.00 12.54 -10.35
CA PRO A 244 -6.05 11.73 -10.97
C PRO A 244 -5.55 10.67 -11.96
N GLU A 245 -4.49 10.97 -12.72
CA GLU A 245 -3.87 10.06 -13.67
C GLU A 245 -3.13 8.87 -13.02
N ASN A 246 -2.87 8.92 -11.72
CA ASN A 246 -2.12 7.89 -10.99
C ASN A 246 -3.02 7.02 -10.10
N GLN A 247 -4.16 7.54 -9.66
CA GLN A 247 -5.02 6.89 -8.64
C GLN A 247 -5.48 5.48 -9.04
N ASP A 248 -5.75 5.22 -10.32
CA ASP A 248 -6.23 3.92 -10.78
C ASP A 248 -5.10 2.86 -10.92
N HIS A 249 -3.84 3.29 -10.79
CA HIS A 249 -2.65 2.46 -10.93
C HIS A 249 -2.06 1.96 -9.61
N VAL A 250 -2.74 2.24 -8.50
CA VAL A 250 -2.27 1.97 -7.14
C VAL A 250 -3.25 1.03 -6.43
N ALA A 251 -2.72 0.09 -5.65
CA ALA A 251 -3.50 -0.70 -4.72
C ALA A 251 -2.97 -0.54 -3.30
N TYR A 252 -3.86 -0.18 -2.37
CA TYR A 252 -3.52 -0.07 -0.95
C TYR A 252 -3.95 -1.33 -0.22
N GLN A 253 -3.00 -2.01 0.42
CA GLN A 253 -3.25 -3.23 1.20
C GLN A 253 -3.19 -2.94 2.70
N PRO A 254 -3.75 -3.83 3.54
CA PRO A 254 -3.59 -3.74 4.99
C PRO A 254 -2.11 -3.70 5.36
N ARG A 255 -1.70 -2.59 6.00
CA ARG A 255 -0.30 -2.37 6.35
C ARG A 255 0.28 -3.48 7.22
N SER A 256 -0.51 -4.04 8.14
CA SER A 256 -0.09 -5.11 9.05
C SER A 256 0.40 -6.39 8.37
N TRP A 257 0.11 -6.58 7.07
CA TRP A 257 0.52 -7.78 6.34
C TRP A 257 2.03 -7.90 6.09
N TYR A 258 2.71 -6.77 5.91
CA TYR A 258 4.15 -6.76 5.58
C TYR A 258 4.83 -5.48 6.02
N ASN A 259 4.18 -4.66 6.83
CA ASN A 259 4.68 -3.36 7.26
C ASN A 259 4.05 -2.93 8.59
N GLY A 260 3.66 -3.91 9.41
CA GLY A 260 3.05 -3.67 10.70
C GLY A 260 4.06 -3.08 11.69
N TYR A 261 3.56 -2.23 12.57
CA TYR A 261 4.40 -1.48 13.49
C TYR A 261 4.58 -2.23 14.79
N ASP A 262 5.82 -2.18 15.28
CA ASP A 262 6.09 -2.31 16.70
C ASP A 262 6.48 -0.94 17.23
N LEU A 263 5.54 -0.30 17.93
CA LEU A 263 5.71 1.03 18.49
C LEU A 263 6.33 0.98 19.90
N GLY A 264 7.04 -0.10 20.27
CA GLY A 264 7.94 -0.27 21.42
C GLY A 264 7.57 0.45 22.71
N ASP A 265 7.71 1.78 22.71
CA ASP A 265 7.37 2.73 23.77
C ASP A 265 5.89 2.77 24.18
N GLN A 266 4.96 2.40 23.31
CA GLN A 266 3.53 2.39 23.63
C GLN A 266 3.01 1.01 24.06
N GLY A 267 3.86 -0.03 23.99
CA GLY A 267 3.43 -1.42 24.22
C GLY A 267 2.42 -1.93 23.18
N ILE A 268 2.30 -1.25 22.04
CA ILE A 268 1.40 -1.61 20.94
C ILE A 268 2.25 -2.26 19.84
N SER A 269 2.10 -3.57 19.69
CA SER A 269 2.59 -4.31 18.54
C SER A 269 1.39 -4.77 17.72
N GLU A 270 1.39 -4.40 16.44
CA GLU A 270 0.42 -4.91 15.46
C GLU A 270 0.81 -6.30 14.92
N ILE A 271 1.99 -6.77 15.32
CA ILE A 271 2.62 -7.98 14.83
C ILE A 271 2.36 -9.13 15.78
N TYR A 272 1.87 -10.24 15.22
CA TYR A 272 1.62 -11.49 15.91
C TYR A 272 2.61 -12.57 15.45
N GLU A 273 2.65 -13.69 16.18
CA GLU A 273 3.47 -14.83 15.78
C GLU A 273 3.01 -15.39 14.43
N GLY A 274 3.96 -15.66 13.53
CA GLY A 274 3.67 -16.16 12.19
C GLY A 274 3.41 -15.07 11.15
N ASP A 275 3.33 -13.78 11.54
CA ASP A 275 3.32 -12.67 10.60
C ASP A 275 4.63 -12.57 9.81
N MET A 276 4.56 -11.92 8.65
CA MET A 276 5.70 -11.85 7.73
C MET A 276 6.89 -11.13 8.34
N GLN A 277 6.68 -9.92 8.87
CA GLN A 277 7.74 -9.04 9.32
C GLN A 277 7.24 -7.98 10.30
N VAL A 278 8.18 -7.34 10.98
CA VAL A 278 7.97 -6.15 11.82
C VAL A 278 8.72 -4.97 11.23
N HIS A 279 8.18 -3.77 11.40
CA HIS A 279 8.82 -2.49 11.10
C HIS A 279 8.98 -1.67 12.39
N LEU A 280 10.22 -1.31 12.73
CA LEU A 280 10.60 -0.62 13.97
C LEU A 280 10.50 0.91 13.84
N VAL A 281 9.33 1.40 13.41
CA VAL A 281 9.04 2.83 13.23
C VAL A 281 8.98 3.57 14.56
N GLY A 282 9.52 4.78 14.62
CA GLY A 282 9.36 5.69 15.75
C GLY A 282 10.13 5.26 17.02
N VAL A 283 11.09 4.35 16.88
CA VAL A 283 12.03 4.04 17.97
C VAL A 283 13.18 5.03 17.90
N ASP A 284 12.97 6.21 18.48
CA ASP A 284 13.73 7.44 18.21
C ASP A 284 15.13 7.48 18.86
N SER A 285 15.50 6.47 19.64
CA SER A 285 16.84 6.38 20.24
C SER A 285 17.53 5.08 19.87
N GLU A 286 18.81 5.16 19.51
CA GLU A 286 19.64 4.02 19.13
C GLU A 286 19.56 2.86 20.15
N PRO A 287 19.69 3.10 21.49
CA PRO A 287 19.67 2.00 22.45
C PRO A 287 18.32 1.26 22.49
N ARG A 288 17.21 1.98 22.25
CA ARG A 288 15.89 1.36 22.20
C ARG A 288 15.70 0.56 20.92
N LYS A 289 16.16 1.09 19.79
CA LYS A 289 16.08 0.37 18.52
C LYS A 289 16.91 -0.90 18.63
N GLU A 290 18.09 -0.83 19.26
CA GLU A 290 18.98 -1.99 19.46
C GLU A 290 18.31 -3.06 20.33
N ALA A 291 17.71 -2.64 21.45
CA ALA A 291 16.94 -3.52 22.30
C ALA A 291 15.76 -4.18 21.57
N ALA A 292 15.04 -3.44 20.72
CA ALA A 292 13.93 -3.96 19.92
C ALA A 292 14.41 -5.00 18.88
N VAL A 293 15.50 -4.70 18.16
CA VAL A 293 16.13 -5.63 17.22
C VAL A 293 16.51 -6.92 17.94
N HIS A 294 17.24 -6.82 19.05
CA HIS A 294 17.64 -8.00 19.83
C HIS A 294 16.44 -8.78 20.36
N TRP A 295 15.38 -8.10 20.83
CA TRP A 295 14.19 -8.76 21.34
C TRP A 295 13.51 -9.59 20.25
N TRP A 296 13.29 -9.02 19.06
CA TRP A 296 12.65 -9.73 17.95
C TRP A 296 13.49 -10.91 17.46
N LEU A 297 14.79 -10.72 17.27
CA LEU A 297 15.69 -11.80 16.85
C LEU A 297 15.75 -12.92 17.90
N SER A 298 15.82 -12.57 19.18
CA SER A 298 15.78 -13.55 20.28
C SER A 298 14.45 -14.32 20.30
N LYS A 299 13.34 -13.66 19.99
CA LYS A 299 12.01 -14.28 19.93
C LYS A 299 11.90 -15.26 18.75
N ILE A 300 12.45 -14.89 17.59
CA ILE A 300 12.54 -15.75 16.40
C ILE A 300 13.37 -17.00 16.72
N GLU A 301 14.54 -16.82 17.34
CA GLU A 301 15.45 -17.91 17.70
C GLU A 301 14.83 -18.90 18.72
N LYS A 302 14.14 -18.38 19.74
CA LYS A 302 13.57 -19.20 20.84
C LYS A 302 12.27 -19.92 20.47
N SER A 303 11.51 -19.38 19.52
CA SER A 303 10.18 -19.90 19.15
C SER A 303 10.03 -20.13 17.63
N PRO A 304 10.94 -20.85 16.97
CA PRO A 304 10.93 -20.97 15.51
C PRO A 304 9.66 -21.66 14.98
N GLN A 305 9.06 -22.56 15.74
CA GLN A 305 7.84 -23.28 15.36
C GLN A 305 6.61 -22.36 15.20
N THR A 306 6.52 -21.28 15.97
CA THR A 306 5.40 -20.32 15.85
C THR A 306 5.78 -19.14 14.97
N MET A 307 7.05 -18.72 14.97
CA MET A 307 7.54 -17.61 14.14
C MET A 307 7.68 -17.98 12.66
N HIS A 308 8.23 -19.16 12.36
CA HIS A 308 8.33 -19.71 11.00
C HIS A 308 7.16 -20.66 10.73
N MET A 309 5.93 -20.17 10.89
CA MET A 309 4.73 -20.94 10.59
C MET A 309 4.65 -21.25 9.08
N PRO A 310 4.26 -22.47 8.65
CA PRO A 310 4.04 -22.76 7.23
C PRO A 310 3.05 -21.79 6.58
N LEU A 311 3.28 -21.43 5.31
CA LEU A 311 2.42 -20.47 4.58
C LEU A 311 0.93 -20.82 4.67
N ALA A 312 0.57 -22.10 4.50
CA ALA A 312 -0.81 -22.57 4.57
C ALA A 312 -1.46 -22.40 5.95
N ALA A 313 -0.69 -22.31 7.04
CA ALA A 313 -1.20 -22.11 8.39
C ALA A 313 -1.26 -20.63 8.79
N SER A 314 -0.58 -19.75 8.05
CA SER A 314 -0.43 -18.32 8.38
C SER A 314 -1.67 -17.46 8.10
N GLY A 315 -2.69 -18.01 7.41
CA GLY A 315 -3.89 -17.28 6.98
C GLY A 315 -3.66 -16.24 5.87
N TYR A 316 -2.40 -16.03 5.43
CA TYR A 316 -2.09 -15.15 4.31
C TYR A 316 -2.72 -15.58 2.98
N PRO A 317 -2.70 -16.88 2.60
CA PRO A 317 -3.30 -17.31 1.35
C PRO A 317 -4.76 -16.88 1.21
N GLU A 318 -5.58 -17.11 2.24
CA GLU A 318 -7.01 -16.82 2.25
C GLU A 318 -7.27 -15.31 2.26
N LYS A 319 -6.63 -14.56 3.18
CA LYS A 319 -6.91 -13.13 3.34
C LYS A 319 -6.47 -12.30 2.13
N VAL A 320 -5.33 -12.65 1.52
CA VAL A 320 -4.82 -11.94 0.34
C VAL A 320 -5.62 -12.31 -0.91
N GLN A 321 -6.00 -13.58 -1.07
CA GLN A 321 -6.89 -13.99 -2.15
C GLN A 321 -8.22 -13.24 -2.07
N MET A 322 -8.84 -13.21 -0.89
CA MET A 322 -10.08 -12.48 -0.66
C MET A 322 -9.95 -10.98 -1.02
N PHE A 323 -8.86 -10.32 -0.63
CA PHE A 323 -8.62 -8.93 -0.99
C PHE A 323 -8.65 -8.71 -2.51
N TRP A 324 -7.89 -9.52 -3.28
CA TRP A 324 -7.84 -9.37 -4.73
C TRP A 324 -9.18 -9.70 -5.40
N GLU A 325 -9.91 -10.69 -4.90
CA GLU A 325 -11.25 -11.04 -5.40
C GLU A 325 -12.28 -9.94 -5.14
N VAL A 326 -12.29 -9.36 -3.93
CA VAL A 326 -13.20 -8.24 -3.60
C VAL A 326 -12.84 -7.02 -4.42
N LEU A 327 -11.55 -6.67 -4.55
CA LEU A 327 -11.11 -5.53 -5.36
C LEU A 327 -11.50 -5.70 -6.84
N LYS A 328 -11.34 -6.91 -7.39
CA LYS A 328 -11.77 -7.23 -8.76
C LYS A 328 -13.28 -7.02 -8.92
N THR A 329 -14.05 -7.61 -8.01
CA THR A 329 -15.52 -7.53 -8.06
C THR A 329 -16.02 -6.10 -7.91
N ALA A 330 -15.39 -5.31 -7.03
CA ALA A 330 -15.67 -3.89 -6.86
C ALA A 330 -15.43 -3.08 -8.14
N LYS A 331 -14.27 -3.27 -8.79
CA LYS A 331 -13.94 -2.60 -10.07
C LYS A 331 -14.91 -3.01 -11.19
N GLU A 332 -15.25 -4.29 -11.29
CA GLU A 332 -16.21 -4.79 -12.28
C GLU A 332 -17.60 -4.22 -12.05
N LEU A 333 -18.07 -4.17 -10.79
CA LEU A 333 -19.37 -3.60 -10.43
C LEU A 333 -19.41 -2.11 -10.78
N LEU A 334 -18.41 -1.33 -10.40
CA LEU A 334 -18.31 0.09 -10.71
C LEU A 334 -18.31 0.34 -12.23
N GLN A 335 -17.56 -0.45 -12.99
CA GLN A 335 -17.52 -0.31 -14.44
C GLN A 335 -18.87 -0.66 -15.10
N GLN A 336 -19.52 -1.73 -14.65
CA GLN A 336 -20.84 -2.13 -15.14
C GLN A 336 -21.90 -1.07 -14.83
N SER A 337 -21.88 -0.57 -13.60
CA SER A 337 -22.68 0.55 -13.11
C SER A 337 -22.56 1.76 -14.04
N GLN A 338 -21.36 2.31 -14.21
CA GLN A 338 -21.13 3.50 -15.04
C GLN A 338 -21.57 3.30 -16.50
N LYS A 339 -21.31 2.12 -17.08
CA LYS A 339 -21.77 1.76 -18.44
C LYS A 339 -23.30 1.73 -18.53
N ARG A 340 -23.99 1.19 -17.53
CA ARG A 340 -25.46 1.13 -17.47
C ARG A 340 -26.05 2.52 -17.27
N ALA A 341 -25.54 3.31 -16.32
CA ALA A 341 -25.98 4.69 -16.11
C ALA A 341 -25.88 5.52 -17.39
N TYR A 342 -24.76 5.40 -18.12
CA TYR A 342 -24.60 6.05 -19.42
C TYR A 342 -25.65 5.58 -20.45
N LYS A 343 -25.84 4.27 -20.60
CA LYS A 343 -26.77 3.69 -21.60
C LYS A 343 -28.24 4.07 -21.34
N LEU A 344 -28.64 4.04 -20.07
CA LEU A 344 -30.02 4.31 -19.63
C LEU A 344 -30.26 5.80 -19.37
N ARG A 345 -29.24 6.66 -19.54
CA ARG A 345 -29.27 8.09 -19.18
C ARG A 345 -29.77 8.30 -17.75
N LEU A 346 -29.38 7.41 -16.83
CA LEU A 346 -29.76 7.53 -15.44
C LEU A 346 -29.16 8.81 -14.86
N SER A 347 -30.03 9.65 -14.30
CA SER A 347 -29.62 10.84 -13.56
C SER A 347 -29.86 10.70 -12.06
N SER A 348 -30.06 9.46 -11.56
CA SER A 348 -30.28 9.21 -10.12
C SER A 348 -29.07 9.71 -9.33
N ASN A 349 -29.33 10.65 -8.41
CA ASN A 349 -28.30 11.19 -7.55
C ASN A 349 -27.74 10.11 -6.60
N GLU A 350 -28.58 9.16 -6.20
CA GLU A 350 -28.22 8.07 -5.28
C GLU A 350 -27.21 7.12 -5.91
N VAL A 351 -27.44 6.72 -7.17
CA VAL A 351 -26.50 5.88 -7.94
C VAL A 351 -25.14 6.57 -8.07
N LYS A 352 -25.11 7.86 -8.42
CA LYS A 352 -23.85 8.62 -8.56
C LYS A 352 -23.08 8.70 -7.25
N VAL A 353 -23.77 8.98 -6.15
CA VAL A 353 -23.15 9.03 -4.82
C VAL A 353 -22.57 7.66 -4.44
N ALA A 354 -23.30 6.58 -4.71
CA ALA A 354 -22.81 5.23 -4.43
C ALA A 354 -21.64 4.80 -5.35
N GLU A 355 -21.64 5.24 -6.62
CA GLU A 355 -20.50 5.05 -7.54
C GLU A 355 -19.25 5.77 -7.03
N GLU A 356 -19.38 7.04 -6.62
CA GLU A 356 -18.29 7.83 -6.06
C GLU A 356 -17.77 7.22 -4.75
N GLU A 357 -18.65 6.73 -3.88
CA GLU A 357 -18.26 6.06 -2.65
C GLU A 357 -17.45 4.78 -2.93
N LEU A 358 -17.95 3.90 -3.80
CA LEU A 358 -17.23 2.69 -4.17
C LEU A 358 -15.88 3.01 -4.86
N GLN A 359 -15.85 4.02 -5.72
CA GLN A 359 -14.61 4.49 -6.35
C GLN A 359 -13.59 4.98 -5.33
N ASN A 360 -14.03 5.69 -4.29
CA ASN A 360 -13.15 6.14 -3.21
C ASN A 360 -12.58 4.97 -2.41
N PHE A 361 -13.39 3.93 -2.12
CA PHE A 361 -12.89 2.71 -1.49
C PHE A 361 -11.84 2.03 -2.37
N ILE A 362 -12.13 1.81 -3.65
CA ILE A 362 -11.20 1.19 -4.60
C ILE A 362 -9.85 1.95 -4.66
N ARG A 363 -9.90 3.28 -4.73
CA ARG A 363 -8.69 4.11 -4.93
C ARG A 363 -7.90 4.35 -3.65
N PHE A 364 -8.57 4.50 -2.51
CA PHE A 364 -7.94 5.06 -1.33
C PHE A 364 -8.06 4.19 -0.07
N ALA A 365 -9.05 3.31 -0.01
CA ALA A 365 -9.34 2.52 1.17
C ALA A 365 -9.54 1.03 0.86
N ALA A 366 -8.87 0.50 -0.17
CA ALA A 366 -8.99 -0.91 -0.55
C ALA A 366 -8.54 -1.87 0.57
N PHE A 367 -7.71 -1.38 1.50
CA PHE A 367 -7.32 -2.08 2.72
C PHE A 367 -8.50 -2.32 3.69
N ASP A 368 -9.57 -1.52 3.60
CA ASP A 368 -10.84 -1.72 4.33
C ASP A 368 -11.78 -2.59 3.49
N ILE A 369 -11.54 -3.91 3.55
CA ILE A 369 -12.29 -4.92 2.78
C ILE A 369 -13.78 -4.88 3.14
N GLU A 370 -14.12 -4.74 4.43
CA GLU A 370 -15.52 -4.69 4.88
C GLU A 370 -16.22 -3.41 4.39
N GLY A 371 -15.55 -2.26 4.49
CA GLY A 371 -16.04 -0.99 3.95
C GLY A 371 -16.29 -1.08 2.44
N MET A 372 -15.37 -1.68 1.69
CA MET A 372 -15.51 -1.88 0.24
C MET A 372 -16.69 -2.80 -0.09
N ILE A 373 -16.88 -3.92 0.63
CA ILE A 373 -18.04 -4.80 0.45
C ILE A 373 -19.35 -4.04 0.74
N ASN A 374 -19.39 -3.25 1.80
CA ASN A 374 -20.57 -2.45 2.14
C ASN A 374 -20.89 -1.42 1.05
N ALA A 375 -19.88 -0.74 0.49
CA ALA A 375 -20.06 0.20 -0.61
C ALA A 375 -20.60 -0.50 -1.88
N MET A 376 -20.15 -1.72 -2.18
CA MET A 376 -20.71 -2.53 -3.27
C MET A 376 -22.19 -2.86 -3.05
N VAL A 377 -22.57 -3.24 -1.82
CA VAL A 377 -23.97 -3.53 -1.47
C VAL A 377 -24.84 -2.26 -1.59
N THR A 378 -24.34 -1.12 -1.14
CA THR A 378 -25.02 0.18 -1.28
C THR A 378 -25.24 0.53 -2.75
N LEU A 379 -24.22 0.36 -3.59
CA LEU A 379 -24.34 0.61 -5.02
C LEU A 379 -25.39 -0.31 -5.67
N GLN A 380 -25.36 -1.60 -5.38
CA GLN A 380 -26.33 -2.54 -5.95
C GLN A 380 -27.76 -2.16 -5.55
N ARG A 381 -28.01 -1.79 -4.29
CA ARG A 381 -29.33 -1.34 -3.84
C ARG A 381 -29.80 -0.07 -4.53
N ALA A 382 -28.92 0.93 -4.66
CA ALA A 382 -29.24 2.18 -5.35
C ALA A 382 -29.64 1.93 -6.81
N TYR A 383 -29.02 0.93 -7.46
CA TYR A 383 -29.45 0.48 -8.79
C TYR A 383 -30.82 -0.18 -8.79
N ASP A 384 -31.01 -1.19 -7.93
CA ASP A 384 -32.25 -1.95 -7.89
C ASP A 384 -33.46 -1.02 -7.62
N ASP A 385 -33.31 -0.08 -6.69
CA ASP A 385 -34.34 0.93 -6.37
C ASP A 385 -34.60 1.88 -7.55
N THR A 386 -33.56 2.31 -8.26
CA THR A 386 -33.70 3.18 -9.45
C THR A 386 -34.39 2.43 -10.59
N GLU A 387 -34.09 1.14 -10.82
CA GLU A 387 -34.74 0.32 -11.85
C GLU A 387 -36.23 0.09 -11.55
N ILE A 388 -36.58 -0.13 -10.27
CA ILE A 388 -37.97 -0.23 -9.83
C ILE A 388 -38.71 1.07 -10.11
N GLN A 389 -38.14 2.22 -9.74
CA GLN A 389 -38.77 3.53 -9.97
C GLN A 389 -39.04 3.78 -11.46
N ILE A 390 -38.08 3.45 -12.34
CA ILE A 390 -38.23 3.62 -13.79
C ILE A 390 -39.34 2.73 -14.35
N ALA A 391 -39.44 1.48 -13.87
CA ALA A 391 -40.49 0.57 -14.28
C ALA A 391 -41.88 1.07 -13.85
N GLU A 392 -42.01 1.59 -12.62
CA GLU A 392 -43.23 2.18 -12.09
C GLU A 392 -43.65 3.45 -12.87
N ASP A 393 -42.69 4.34 -13.17
CA ASP A 393 -42.93 5.55 -13.97
C ASP A 393 -43.40 5.21 -15.39
N HIS A 394 -42.82 4.18 -16.00
CA HIS A 394 -43.23 3.70 -17.32
C HIS A 394 -44.64 3.12 -17.32
N GLN A 395 -45.00 2.31 -16.30
CA GLN A 395 -46.35 1.78 -16.15
C GLN A 395 -47.38 2.90 -15.93
N THR A 396 -47.05 3.89 -15.10
CA THR A 396 -47.92 5.04 -14.82
C THR A 396 -48.14 5.88 -16.08
N SER A 397 -47.07 6.11 -16.85
CA SER A 397 -47.13 6.86 -18.12
C SER A 397 -47.96 6.14 -19.17
N MET A 398 -47.83 4.81 -19.29
CA MET A 398 -48.66 4.00 -20.18
C MET A 398 -50.14 4.04 -19.77
N ALA A 399 -50.43 3.90 -18.47
CA ALA A 399 -51.80 3.96 -17.97
C ALA A 399 -52.45 5.33 -18.26
N ALA A 400 -51.72 6.43 -18.07
CA ALA A 400 -52.17 7.77 -18.40
C ALA A 400 -52.43 7.95 -19.92
N ALA A 401 -51.56 7.41 -20.77
CA ALA A 401 -51.73 7.45 -22.22
C ALA A 401 -52.98 6.68 -22.70
N ILE A 402 -53.24 5.51 -22.12
CA ILE A 402 -54.45 4.71 -22.40
C ILE A 402 -55.70 5.48 -21.97
N ALA A 403 -55.72 6.05 -20.76
CA ALA A 403 -56.86 6.82 -20.26
C ALA A 403 -57.18 8.05 -21.14
N LEU A 404 -56.16 8.74 -21.65
CA LEU A 404 -56.33 9.86 -22.58
C LEU A 404 -56.89 9.42 -23.94
N SER A 405 -56.45 8.27 -24.45
CA SER A 405 -56.97 7.68 -25.70
C SER A 405 -58.46 7.32 -25.56
N ASP A 406 -58.85 6.70 -24.45
CA ASP A 406 -60.24 6.30 -24.20
C ASP A 406 -61.17 7.53 -24.02
N ALA A 407 -60.65 8.61 -23.42
CA ALA A 407 -61.37 9.88 -23.30
C ALA A 407 -61.60 10.56 -24.66
N HIS A 408 -60.70 10.42 -25.62
CA HIS A 408 -60.86 10.95 -26.99
C HIS A 408 -61.78 10.10 -27.88
N LEU A 409 -61.95 8.81 -27.59
CA LEU A 409 -62.87 7.93 -28.31
C LEU A 409 -64.32 8.04 -27.84
N THR A 410 -64.55 8.67 -26.68
CA THR A 410 -65.88 8.83 -26.05
C THR A 410 -66.45 10.24 -26.17
N SER A 411 -65.70 11.19 -26.75
CA SER A 411 -66.14 12.53 -27.17
C SER A 411 -66.41 12.57 -28.67
#